data_AF-A0A2I0IZ77-F1
#
_entry.id   AF-A0A2I0IZ77-F1
#
_cell.length_a   1.000
_cell.length_b   1.000
_cell.length_c   1.000
_cell.angle_alpha   90.00
_cell.angle_beta   90.00
_cell.angle_gamma   90.00
#
_symmetry.space_group_name_H-M   'P 1'
#
loop_
_entity.id
_entity.type
_entity.pdbx_description
1 polymer ?
#
loop_
_entity_poly.entity_id
_entity_poly.type
_entity_poly.pdbx_seq_one_letter_code
_entity_poly.pdbx_strand_id
1 'polypeptide(L)'
;FFRQFLAFFGVHQMALSLFRFIAAVGRTLVIANTLGTFTMLVVFVLGGFIIAKNDIRPFMLWGYYVSPMMYGQNAIVMNEFLDKRWSAPNLDPRINEPTVGKVLLSSRGFFTEDYWFWICIGALFGFSLLFNVLFVGALTWLNPLGDSKTVLMDEEEEKKKKKKKSSAQQSSEELGTRSLNMTKTFMDDPMLQVAIETIYVAIQTFVYTIILYSMIGFQLTAAKFLWFYYYMLLCFIYFTMYGMMVVALTPSVQVAAIVMAFFLSFWNLFSGFLIPRPTTLMDVLAGRKTGGYIEGSISISGFPKNQATFARISGYCEQNDIHSPYVTVYESLLYSAWLRLSSDVKPSSRKVSSPVIVLDLYYAYI
;
A
#
# COMPACT_ATOMS: atom_id res chain seq x y z
N PHE A 1 -14.92 14.58 17.82
CA PHE A 1 -13.80 15.50 17.54
C PHE A 1 -12.54 15.17 18.35
N PHE A 2 -12.52 15.36 19.68
CA PHE A 2 -11.31 15.16 20.50
C PHE A 2 -10.68 13.77 20.36
N ARG A 3 -11.49 12.70 20.41
CA ARG A 3 -11.02 11.33 20.18
C ARG A 3 -10.33 11.16 18.82
N GLN A 4 -10.94 11.67 17.75
CA GLN A 4 -10.38 11.63 16.41
C GLN A 4 -9.05 12.41 16.32
N PHE A 5 -9.01 13.61 16.89
CA PHE A 5 -7.78 14.42 16.95
C PHE A 5 -6.68 13.68 17.71
N LEU A 6 -7.00 13.09 18.86
CA LEU A 6 -6.06 12.34 19.68
C LEU A 6 -5.50 11.12 18.94
N ALA A 7 -6.33 10.41 18.19
CA ALA A 7 -5.90 9.29 17.36
C ALA A 7 -4.91 9.75 16.26
N PHE A 8 -5.25 10.80 15.51
CA PHE A 8 -4.35 11.35 14.49
C PHE A 8 -3.04 11.87 15.09
N PHE A 9 -3.11 12.57 16.22
CA PHE A 9 -1.94 13.07 16.92
C PHE A 9 -1.05 11.91 17.40
N GLY A 10 -1.64 10.86 18.00
CA GLY A 10 -0.91 9.68 18.44
C GLY A 10 -0.21 8.94 17.29
N VAL A 11 -0.91 8.74 16.17
CA VAL A 11 -0.33 8.15 14.95
C VAL A 11 0.82 9.01 14.43
N HIS A 12 0.66 10.33 14.41
CA HIS A 12 1.69 11.25 13.94
C HIS A 12 2.94 11.22 14.83
N GLN A 13 2.78 11.28 16.16
CA GLN A 13 3.91 11.22 17.11
C GLN A 13 4.63 9.88 17.04
N MET A 14 3.89 8.78 16.96
CA MET A 14 4.45 7.45 16.75
C MET A 14 5.25 7.39 15.45
N ALA A 15 4.68 7.83 14.33
CA ALA A 15 5.36 7.81 13.04
C ALA A 15 6.65 8.65 13.04
N LEU A 16 6.61 9.87 13.57
CA LEU A 16 7.81 10.71 13.70
C LEU A 16 8.92 10.04 14.50
N SER A 17 8.58 9.43 15.64
CA SER A 17 9.55 8.74 16.48
C SER A 17 10.15 7.50 15.82
N LEU A 18 9.32 6.71 15.11
CA LEU A 18 9.75 5.55 14.35
C LEU A 18 10.74 5.93 13.26
N PHE A 19 10.42 6.93 12.44
CA PHE A 19 11.30 7.36 11.36
C PHE A 19 12.58 8.02 11.85
N ARG A 20 12.55 8.76 12.96
CA ARG A 20 13.77 9.27 13.62
C ARG A 20 14.67 8.14 14.07
N PHE A 21 14.10 7.12 14.72
CA PHE A 21 14.84 5.93 15.13
C PHE A 21 15.47 5.21 13.94
N ILE A 22 14.71 4.98 12.87
CA ILE A 22 15.22 4.36 11.64
C ILE A 22 16.35 5.18 11.03
N ALA A 23 16.21 6.51 10.98
CA ALA A 23 17.26 7.39 10.47
C ALA A 23 18.55 7.30 11.29
N ALA A 24 18.44 7.28 12.63
CA ALA A 24 19.59 7.12 13.52
C ALA A 24 20.29 5.76 13.35
N VAL A 25 19.52 4.67 13.22
CA VAL A 25 20.07 3.31 12.99
C VAL A 25 20.67 3.18 11.59
N GLY A 26 20.04 3.79 10.58
CA GLY A 26 20.48 3.71 9.20
C GLY A 26 21.87 4.29 8.98
N ARG A 27 22.24 5.34 9.74
CA ARG A 27 23.53 6.07 9.72
C ARG A 27 23.92 6.70 8.38
N THR A 28 23.43 6.20 7.25
CA THR A 28 23.54 6.78 5.91
C THR A 28 22.15 6.94 5.30
N LEU A 29 22.02 7.88 4.35
CA LEU A 29 20.73 8.17 3.70
C LEU A 29 20.19 6.95 2.94
N VAL A 30 21.04 6.21 2.25
CA VAL A 30 20.65 5.02 1.47
C VAL A 30 20.08 3.91 2.38
N ILE A 31 20.77 3.60 3.48
CA ILE A 31 20.32 2.57 4.42
C ILE A 31 19.05 3.04 5.14
N ALA A 32 19.00 4.31 5.58
CA ALA A 32 17.82 4.86 6.25
C ALA A 32 16.57 4.84 5.34
N ASN A 33 16.71 5.23 4.07
CA ASN A 33 15.61 5.22 3.11
C ASN A 33 15.12 3.80 2.82
N THR A 34 16.05 2.85 2.66
CA THR A 34 15.71 1.43 2.44
C THR A 34 14.98 0.86 3.66
N LEU A 35 15.56 1.01 4.86
CA LEU A 35 14.94 0.54 6.10
C LEU A 35 13.58 1.20 6.36
N GLY A 36 13.45 2.49 6.07
CA GLY A 36 12.19 3.23 6.19
C GLY A 36 11.11 2.69 5.26
N THR A 37 11.44 2.46 3.99
CA THR A 37 10.52 1.91 2.99
C THR A 37 10.11 0.49 3.35
N PHE A 38 11.06 -0.35 3.72
CA PHE A 38 10.78 -1.71 4.19
C PHE A 38 9.89 -1.72 5.44
N THR A 39 10.21 -0.89 6.43
CA THR A 39 9.42 -0.81 7.67
C THR A 39 7.98 -0.37 7.37
N MET A 40 7.80 0.62 6.49
CA MET A 40 6.47 1.03 6.04
C MET A 40 5.69 -0.12 5.40
N LEU A 41 6.32 -0.88 4.49
CA LEU A 41 5.67 -2.03 3.86
C LEU A 41 5.20 -3.07 4.89
N VAL A 42 6.08 -3.43 5.84
CA VAL A 42 5.76 -4.40 6.91
C VAL A 42 4.62 -3.88 7.80
N VAL A 43 4.70 -2.62 8.22
CA VAL A 43 3.70 -1.99 9.09
C VAL A 43 2.32 -1.93 8.41
N PHE A 44 2.26 -1.66 7.10
CA PHE A 44 1.02 -1.62 6.33
C PHE A 44 0.42 -3.00 6.05
N VAL A 45 1.26 -4.00 5.71
CA VAL A 45 0.79 -5.38 5.49
C VAL A 45 0.24 -5.98 6.77
N LEU A 46 0.98 -5.85 7.87
CA LEU A 46 0.61 -6.44 9.15
C LEU A 46 -0.39 -5.58 9.94
N GLY A 47 -0.58 -4.31 9.58
CA GLY A 47 -1.42 -3.36 10.33
C GLY A 47 -2.93 -3.53 10.19
N GLY A 48 -3.42 -4.48 9.38
CA GLY A 48 -4.85 -4.62 9.09
C GLY A 48 -5.36 -3.74 7.94
N PHE A 49 -4.47 -3.02 7.25
CA PHE A 49 -4.82 -2.17 6.11
C PHE A 49 -4.87 -2.95 4.80
N ILE A 50 -3.78 -3.66 4.46
CA ILE A 50 -3.71 -4.45 3.22
C ILE A 50 -4.39 -5.80 3.40
N ILE A 51 -4.19 -6.46 4.56
CA ILE A 51 -4.73 -7.77 4.86
C ILE A 51 -5.56 -7.67 6.13
N ALA A 52 -6.83 -8.05 6.07
CA ALA A 52 -7.71 -8.01 7.24
C ALA A 52 -7.21 -8.99 8.31
N LYS A 53 -7.41 -8.65 9.59
CA LYS A 53 -6.95 -9.46 10.72
C LYS A 53 -7.34 -10.94 10.61
N ASN A 54 -8.56 -11.20 10.15
CA ASN A 54 -9.13 -12.54 10.05
C ASN A 54 -8.50 -13.38 8.92
N ASP A 55 -7.87 -12.73 7.93
CA ASP A 55 -7.17 -13.39 6.82
C ASP A 55 -5.69 -13.63 7.14
N ILE A 56 -5.18 -13.08 8.25
CA ILE A 56 -3.80 -13.30 8.71
C ILE A 56 -3.70 -14.71 9.27
N ARG A 57 -2.76 -15.51 8.73
CA ARG A 57 -2.50 -16.86 9.24
C ARG A 57 -2.10 -16.84 10.71
N PRO A 58 -2.52 -17.82 11.53
CA PRO A 58 -2.30 -17.82 12.98
C PRO A 58 -0.84 -17.59 13.43
N PHE A 59 0.13 -18.15 12.69
CA PHE A 59 1.55 -18.02 13.03
C PHE A 59 2.13 -16.60 12.79
N MET A 60 1.46 -15.75 12.00
CA MET A 60 1.85 -14.35 11.76
C MET A 60 0.99 -13.34 12.53
N LEU A 61 0.03 -13.82 13.32
CA LEU A 61 -0.90 -12.97 14.05
C LEU A 61 -0.19 -12.07 15.08
N TRP A 62 0.96 -12.49 15.61
CA TRP A 62 1.78 -11.65 16.49
C TRP A 62 2.26 -10.38 15.78
N GLY A 63 2.56 -10.46 14.47
CA GLY A 63 2.99 -9.33 13.66
C GLY A 63 1.92 -8.24 13.56
N TYR A 64 0.65 -8.64 13.60
CA TYR A 64 -0.48 -7.71 13.67
C TYR A 64 -0.47 -6.90 14.97
N TYR A 65 -0.19 -7.54 16.11
CA TYR A 65 -0.14 -6.86 17.41
C TYR A 65 1.12 -6.03 17.65
N VAL A 66 2.22 -6.36 16.97
CA VAL A 66 3.47 -5.57 17.02
C VAL A 66 3.41 -4.35 16.11
N SER A 67 2.55 -4.36 15.08
CA SER A 67 2.41 -3.22 14.18
C SER A 67 1.74 -2.02 14.88
N PRO A 68 2.40 -0.85 14.98
CA PRO A 68 1.78 0.33 15.57
C PRO A 68 0.62 0.87 14.72
N MET A 69 0.62 0.57 13.41
CA MET A 69 -0.47 0.97 12.49
C MET A 69 -1.78 0.28 12.82
N MET A 70 -1.74 -0.94 13.37
CA MET A 70 -2.94 -1.65 13.83
C MET A 70 -3.73 -0.83 14.86
N TYR A 71 -3.05 -0.26 15.85
CA TYR A 71 -3.67 0.58 16.86
C TYR A 71 -4.16 1.90 16.28
N GLY A 72 -3.41 2.51 15.37
CA GLY A 72 -3.81 3.73 14.66
C GLY A 72 -5.10 3.55 13.86
N GLN A 73 -5.17 2.50 13.05
CA GLN A 73 -6.32 2.21 12.21
C GLN A 73 -7.54 1.84 13.04
N ASN A 74 -7.41 0.96 14.04
CA ASN A 74 -8.52 0.62 14.93
C ASN A 74 -9.05 1.85 15.67
N ALA A 75 -8.18 2.72 16.21
CA ALA A 75 -8.63 3.93 16.91
C ALA A 75 -9.44 4.88 16.01
N ILE A 76 -9.01 5.08 14.76
CA ILE A 76 -9.70 5.94 13.79
C ILE A 76 -11.05 5.34 13.37
N VAL A 77 -11.02 4.07 12.95
CA VAL A 77 -12.20 3.40 12.38
C VAL A 77 -13.27 3.19 13.46
N MET A 78 -12.89 2.75 14.67
CA MET A 78 -13.83 2.62 15.78
C MET A 78 -14.45 3.96 16.19
N ASN A 79 -13.66 5.04 16.22
CA ASN A 79 -14.18 6.34 16.59
C ASN A 79 -15.24 6.87 15.61
N GLU A 80 -15.18 6.48 14.32
CA GLU A 80 -16.21 6.80 13.33
C GLU A 80 -17.41 5.85 13.45
N PHE A 81 -17.19 4.53 13.42
CA PHE A 81 -18.27 3.56 13.28
C PHE A 81 -18.99 3.18 14.57
N LEU A 82 -18.45 3.54 15.74
CA LEU A 82 -19.17 3.42 17.02
C LEU A 82 -20.01 4.67 17.37
N ASP A 83 -20.00 5.68 16.50
CA ASP A 83 -20.82 6.89 16.71
C ASP A 83 -22.33 6.59 16.58
N LYS A 84 -23.15 7.45 17.19
CA LYS A 84 -24.62 7.35 17.15
C LYS A 84 -25.18 7.29 15.73
N ARG A 85 -24.50 7.92 14.76
CA ARG A 85 -24.87 7.90 13.33
C ARG A 85 -24.94 6.48 12.75
N TRP A 86 -24.13 5.56 13.27
CA TRP A 86 -24.04 4.17 12.82
C TRP A 86 -24.76 3.19 13.75
N SER A 87 -25.56 3.71 14.69
CA SER A 87 -26.29 2.92 15.70
C SER A 87 -27.64 2.36 15.22
N ALA A 88 -27.93 2.43 13.90
CA ALA A 88 -29.10 1.78 13.34
C ALA A 88 -29.08 0.26 13.64
N PRO A 89 -30.24 -0.35 13.94
CA PRO A 89 -30.29 -1.75 14.29
C PRO A 89 -29.85 -2.62 13.11
N ASN A 90 -29.08 -3.66 13.41
CA ASN A 90 -28.68 -4.64 12.41
C ASN A 90 -29.89 -5.46 11.93
N LEU A 91 -30.06 -5.54 10.61
CA LEU A 91 -31.10 -6.32 9.95
C LEU A 91 -30.56 -7.64 9.35
N ASP A 92 -29.23 -7.82 9.31
CA ASP A 92 -28.59 -9.00 8.75
C ASP A 92 -28.36 -10.07 9.83
N PRO A 93 -29.03 -11.24 9.74
CA PRO A 93 -28.88 -12.33 10.71
C PRO A 93 -27.53 -13.07 10.59
N ARG A 94 -26.71 -12.79 9.57
CA ARG A 94 -25.42 -13.48 9.35
C ARG A 94 -24.34 -13.04 10.33
N ILE A 95 -24.40 -11.81 10.82
CA ILE A 95 -23.42 -11.24 11.75
C ILE A 95 -24.15 -10.86 13.03
N ASN A 96 -23.81 -11.51 14.13
CA ASN A 96 -24.49 -11.33 15.42
C ASN A 96 -23.97 -10.08 16.16
N GLU A 97 -24.12 -8.91 15.55
CA GLU A 97 -23.79 -7.61 16.12
C GLU A 97 -25.03 -6.71 16.16
N PRO A 98 -25.18 -5.85 17.19
CA PRO A 98 -26.43 -5.13 17.45
C PRO A 98 -26.66 -3.94 16.53
N THR A 99 -25.59 -3.30 16.04
CA THR A 99 -25.66 -2.08 15.23
C THR A 99 -24.93 -2.24 13.91
N VAL A 100 -25.37 -1.49 12.89
CA VAL A 100 -24.71 -1.44 11.57
C VAL A 100 -23.22 -1.11 11.70
N GLY A 101 -22.87 -0.18 12.59
CA GLY A 101 -21.47 0.17 12.86
C GLY A 101 -20.62 -1.00 13.36
N LYS A 102 -21.13 -1.78 14.33
CA LYS A 102 -20.43 -2.97 14.83
C LYS A 102 -20.35 -4.09 13.79
N VAL A 103 -21.39 -4.26 12.97
CA VAL A 103 -21.36 -5.20 11.83
C VAL A 103 -20.24 -4.83 10.86
N LEU A 104 -20.11 -3.55 10.50
CA LEU A 104 -19.05 -3.06 9.61
C LEU A 104 -17.66 -3.32 10.20
N LEU A 105 -17.46 -3.00 11.48
CA LEU A 105 -16.19 -3.26 12.18
C LEU A 105 -15.85 -4.75 12.19
N SER A 106 -16.79 -5.60 12.63
CA SER A 106 -16.59 -7.04 12.74
C SER A 106 -16.35 -7.70 11.38
N SER A 107 -17.07 -7.27 10.33
CA SER A 107 -16.90 -7.80 8.97
C SER A 107 -15.50 -7.61 8.41
N ARG A 108 -14.81 -6.53 8.82
CA ARG A 108 -13.44 -6.20 8.40
C ARG A 108 -12.37 -6.63 9.42
N GLY A 109 -12.78 -7.27 10.53
CA GLY A 109 -11.87 -7.75 11.58
C GLY A 109 -11.33 -6.66 12.50
N PHE A 110 -12.01 -5.51 12.62
CA PHE A 110 -11.71 -4.47 13.60
C PHE A 110 -12.35 -4.77 14.95
N PHE A 111 -11.81 -4.17 16.01
CA PHE A 111 -12.42 -4.26 17.34
C PHE A 111 -13.74 -3.48 17.40
N THR A 112 -14.70 -4.00 18.17
CA THR A 112 -16.06 -3.46 18.28
C THR A 112 -16.35 -2.78 19.62
N GLU A 113 -15.52 -3.02 20.64
CA GLU A 113 -15.76 -2.51 21.99
C GLU A 113 -15.04 -1.17 22.25
N ASP A 114 -15.76 -0.20 22.82
CA ASP A 114 -15.30 1.19 22.93
C ASP A 114 -14.02 1.36 23.78
N TYR A 115 -13.78 0.47 24.76
CA TYR A 115 -12.58 0.53 25.59
C TYR A 115 -11.28 0.27 24.80
N TRP A 116 -11.35 -0.47 23.68
CA TRP A 116 -10.19 -0.69 22.81
C TRP A 116 -9.64 0.60 22.23
N PHE A 117 -10.46 1.66 22.13
CA PHE A 117 -10.00 2.97 21.72
C PHE A 117 -8.85 3.46 22.63
N TRP A 118 -9.04 3.39 23.95
CA TRP A 118 -8.05 3.86 24.91
C TRP A 118 -6.82 2.97 24.97
N ILE A 119 -6.98 1.66 24.76
CA ILE A 119 -5.85 0.73 24.60
C ILE A 119 -5.01 1.14 23.38
N CYS A 120 -5.66 1.44 22.25
CA CYS A 120 -4.97 1.88 21.04
C CYS A 120 -4.21 3.19 21.24
N ILE A 121 -4.83 4.18 21.88
CA ILE A 121 -4.18 5.44 22.21
C ILE A 121 -2.97 5.20 23.13
N GLY A 122 -3.15 4.45 24.21
CA GLY A 122 -2.06 4.10 25.13
C GLY A 122 -0.91 3.39 24.42
N ALA A 123 -1.21 2.43 23.54
CA ALA A 123 -0.21 1.73 22.74
C ALA A 123 0.55 2.66 21.80
N LEU A 124 -0.14 3.58 21.09
CA LEU A 124 0.52 4.55 20.20
C LEU A 124 1.51 5.44 20.95
N PHE A 125 1.14 5.94 22.13
CA PHE A 125 2.05 6.72 22.98
C PHE A 125 3.18 5.84 23.55
N GLY A 126 2.89 4.59 23.91
CA GLY A 126 3.90 3.62 24.34
C GLY A 126 4.94 3.34 23.26
N PHE A 127 4.51 3.10 22.02
CA PHE A 127 5.41 2.99 20.86
C PHE A 127 6.20 4.27 20.62
N SER A 128 5.55 5.44 20.74
CA SER A 128 6.24 6.71 20.59
C SER A 128 7.36 6.88 21.63
N LEU A 129 7.10 6.54 22.89
CA LEU A 129 8.12 6.56 23.94
C LEU A 129 9.23 5.54 23.65
N LEU A 130 8.87 4.31 23.29
CA LEU A 130 9.81 3.24 22.95
C LEU A 130 10.76 3.68 21.84
N PHE A 131 10.25 4.16 20.71
CA PHE A 131 11.09 4.58 19.58
C PHE A 131 11.94 5.81 19.92
N ASN A 132 11.46 6.73 20.74
CA ASN A 132 12.30 7.85 21.21
C ASN A 132 13.45 7.37 22.12
N VAL A 133 13.20 6.41 23.03
CA VAL A 133 14.25 5.82 23.87
C VAL A 133 15.27 5.08 23.00
N LEU A 134 14.80 4.28 22.05
CA LEU A 134 15.66 3.57 21.10
C LEU A 134 16.43 4.53 20.19
N PHE A 135 15.83 5.66 19.81
CA PHE A 135 16.49 6.72 19.04
C PHE A 135 17.64 7.36 19.84
N VAL A 136 17.40 7.74 21.10
CA VAL A 136 18.46 8.25 21.98
C VAL A 136 19.55 7.19 22.16
N GLY A 137 19.16 5.94 22.41
CA GLY A 137 20.09 4.81 22.51
C GLY A 137 20.94 4.63 21.26
N ALA A 138 20.32 4.70 20.08
CA ALA A 138 21.02 4.60 18.81
C ALA A 138 22.07 5.71 18.68
N LEU A 139 21.71 6.96 19.01
CA LEU A 139 22.67 8.08 18.98
C LEU A 139 23.78 7.96 20.02
N THR A 140 23.54 7.36 21.18
CA THR A 140 24.55 7.21 22.24
C THR A 140 25.55 6.09 21.97
N TRP A 141 25.13 5.00 21.32
CA TRP A 141 25.94 3.79 21.16
C TRP A 141 26.43 3.53 19.73
N LEU A 142 25.79 4.10 18.71
CA LEU A 142 26.29 3.98 17.34
C LEU A 142 27.26 5.12 17.07
N ASN A 143 28.52 4.77 16.79
CA ASN A 143 29.51 5.74 16.32
C ASN A 143 29.05 6.37 14.99
N PRO A 144 29.27 7.68 14.78
CA PRO A 144 29.05 8.31 13.49
C PRO A 144 29.90 7.61 12.43
N LEU A 145 29.28 7.19 11.32
CA LEU A 145 30.00 6.65 10.17
C LEU A 145 30.67 7.82 9.43
N GLY A 146 31.89 8.16 9.84
CA GLY A 146 32.69 9.24 9.27
C GLY A 146 32.56 10.55 10.03
N ASP A 147 33.68 11.28 10.16
CA ASP A 147 33.79 12.51 10.94
C ASP A 147 32.65 13.48 10.62
N SER A 148 31.83 13.78 11.63
CA SER A 148 30.75 14.75 11.60
C SER A 148 31.26 16.20 11.60
N LYS A 149 32.26 16.50 10.76
CA LYS A 149 32.82 17.84 10.57
C LYS A 149 32.88 18.19 9.08
N THR A 150 31.73 18.30 8.43
CA THR A 150 31.61 18.89 7.09
C THR A 150 30.20 19.45 7.03
N VAL A 151 29.92 20.73 7.26
CA VAL A 151 30.03 21.79 6.23
C VAL A 151 30.47 23.15 6.81
N LEU A 152 30.43 23.37 8.13
CA LEU A 152 30.72 24.70 8.71
C LEU A 152 32.18 24.91 9.13
N MET A 153 32.99 23.85 9.24
CA MET A 153 34.39 23.95 9.71
C MET A 153 35.42 23.96 8.57
N ASP A 154 35.04 23.51 7.37
CA ASP A 154 35.95 23.42 6.22
C ASP A 154 36.39 24.81 5.71
N GLU A 155 35.52 25.82 5.76
CA GLU A 155 35.88 27.20 5.36
C GLU A 155 36.90 27.86 6.31
N GLU A 156 36.86 27.52 7.60
CA GLU A 156 37.81 28.06 8.59
C GLU A 156 39.13 27.29 8.63
N GLU A 157 39.09 25.96 8.45
CA GLU A 157 40.29 25.13 8.41
C GLU A 157 41.10 25.33 7.13
N GLU A 158 40.47 25.55 5.97
CA GLU A 158 41.19 25.89 4.73
C GLU A 158 41.99 27.19 4.85
N LYS A 159 41.44 28.19 5.57
CA LYS A 159 42.13 29.47 5.83
C LYS A 159 43.31 29.31 6.78
N LYS A 160 43.24 28.39 7.74
CA LYS A 160 44.35 28.11 8.69
C LYS A 160 45.44 27.23 8.09
N LYS A 161 45.09 26.22 7.27
CA LYS A 161 46.04 25.29 6.63
C LYS A 161 46.93 25.95 5.57
N LYS A 162 46.48 27.06 4.95
CA LYS A 162 47.32 27.88 4.05
C LYS A 162 48.47 28.62 4.76
N LYS A 163 48.50 28.70 6.10
CA LYS A 163 49.47 29.53 6.84
C LYS A 163 50.61 28.77 7.54
N LYS A 164 50.60 27.44 7.59
CA LYS A 164 51.70 26.66 8.17
C LYS A 164 51.87 25.31 7.47
N LYS A 165 52.89 25.20 6.63
CA LYS A 165 53.46 23.90 6.25
C LYS A 165 54.98 23.95 6.43
N SER A 166 55.45 23.27 7.48
CA SER A 166 56.81 22.75 7.58
C SER A 166 56.78 21.25 7.28
N SER A 167 57.74 20.82 6.49
CA SER A 167 57.92 19.49 5.91
C SER A 167 58.31 18.43 6.96
N ALA A 168 57.39 17.53 7.33
CA ALA A 168 57.72 16.24 7.97
C ALA A 168 56.56 15.23 8.01
N GLN A 169 55.31 15.63 7.77
CA GLN A 169 54.13 14.79 7.98
C GLN A 169 53.52 14.19 6.69
N GLN A 170 54.32 13.93 5.65
CA GLN A 170 53.77 13.79 4.29
C GLN A 170 53.40 12.35 3.87
N SER A 171 53.93 11.31 4.51
CA SER A 171 53.76 9.92 4.03
C SER A 171 52.56 9.16 4.61
N SER A 172 52.15 9.45 5.84
CA SER A 172 51.01 8.76 6.50
C SER A 172 49.66 9.44 6.23
N GLU A 173 49.67 10.77 6.01
CA GLU A 173 48.47 11.50 5.57
C GLU A 173 48.12 11.20 4.11
N GLU A 174 49.07 10.91 3.23
CA GLU A 174 48.79 10.59 1.82
C GLU A 174 48.02 9.26 1.64
N LEU A 175 48.27 8.23 2.45
CA LEU A 175 47.51 6.98 2.38
C LEU A 175 46.08 7.12 2.93
N GLY A 176 45.92 7.82 4.05
CA GLY A 176 44.61 8.12 4.63
C GLY A 176 43.78 9.01 3.71
N THR A 177 44.38 10.06 3.16
CA THR A 177 43.72 10.98 2.22
C THR A 177 43.40 10.30 0.89
N ARG A 178 44.23 9.36 0.40
CA ARG A 178 43.96 8.60 -0.82
C ARG A 178 42.88 7.53 -0.63
N SER A 179 42.83 6.88 0.53
CA SER A 179 41.74 5.96 0.89
C SER A 179 40.42 6.71 1.08
N LEU A 180 40.43 7.88 1.73
CA LEU A 180 39.25 8.70 1.99
C LEU A 180 38.75 9.39 0.71
N ASN A 181 39.66 9.85 -0.17
CA ASN A 181 39.32 10.34 -1.50
C ASN A 181 38.79 9.21 -2.39
N MET A 182 39.39 8.01 -2.35
CA MET A 182 38.89 6.84 -3.08
C MET A 182 37.49 6.43 -2.58
N THR A 183 37.22 6.50 -1.28
CA THR A 183 35.90 6.17 -0.71
C THR A 183 34.85 7.25 -1.01
N LYS A 184 35.23 8.54 -1.03
CA LYS A 184 34.37 9.64 -1.49
C LYS A 184 34.04 9.50 -2.98
N THR A 185 35.04 9.31 -3.83
CA THR A 185 34.84 9.08 -5.28
C THR A 185 34.03 7.81 -5.56
N PHE A 186 34.14 6.78 -4.72
CA PHE A 186 33.33 5.56 -4.80
C PHE A 186 31.86 5.79 -4.36
N MET A 187 31.59 6.64 -3.37
CA MET A 187 30.21 6.99 -3.00
C MET A 187 29.57 8.06 -3.90
N ASP A 188 30.38 8.85 -4.61
CA ASP A 188 29.92 9.91 -5.51
C ASP A 188 29.67 9.44 -6.96
N ASP A 189 29.88 8.14 -7.26
CA ASP A 189 29.55 7.56 -8.58
C ASP A 189 28.05 7.23 -8.68
N PRO A 190 27.29 7.92 -9.57
CA PRO A 190 25.85 7.68 -9.73
C PRO A 190 25.50 6.25 -10.11
N MET A 191 26.34 5.57 -10.90
CA MET A 191 26.07 4.19 -11.33
C MET A 191 26.24 3.21 -10.18
N LEU A 192 27.22 3.48 -9.31
CA LEU A 192 27.47 2.66 -8.14
C LEU A 192 26.39 2.86 -7.07
N GLN A 193 25.90 4.09 -6.88
CA GLN A 193 24.73 4.33 -6.03
C GLN A 193 23.52 3.53 -6.50
N VAL A 194 23.19 3.59 -7.80
CA VAL A 194 22.09 2.83 -8.40
C VAL A 194 22.26 1.32 -8.21
N ALA A 195 23.48 0.80 -8.38
CA ALA A 195 23.77 -0.61 -8.17
C ALA A 195 23.56 -1.04 -6.71
N ILE A 196 24.04 -0.24 -5.75
CA ILE A 196 23.88 -0.49 -4.32
C ILE A 196 22.40 -0.46 -3.94
N GLU A 197 21.65 0.55 -4.38
CA GLU A 197 20.21 0.64 -4.13
C GLU A 197 19.46 -0.55 -4.73
N THR A 198 19.83 -1.01 -5.92
CA THR A 198 19.21 -2.18 -6.56
C THR A 198 19.41 -3.46 -5.72
N ILE A 199 20.59 -3.65 -5.14
CA ILE A 199 20.86 -4.81 -4.25
C ILE A 199 19.99 -4.72 -2.99
N TYR A 200 19.91 -3.54 -2.37
CA TYR A 200 19.06 -3.33 -1.20
C TYR A 200 17.58 -3.56 -1.51
N VAL A 201 17.08 -3.05 -2.63
CA VAL A 201 15.71 -3.26 -3.12
C VAL A 201 15.45 -4.75 -3.38
N ALA A 202 16.42 -5.49 -3.93
CA ALA A 202 16.27 -6.93 -4.13
C ALA A 202 16.09 -7.70 -2.82
N ILE A 203 16.94 -7.43 -1.82
CA ILE A 203 16.85 -8.05 -0.49
C ILE A 203 15.52 -7.67 0.17
N GLN A 204 15.16 -6.38 0.15
CA GLN A 204 13.90 -5.87 0.68
C GLN A 204 12.70 -6.58 0.04
N THR A 205 12.70 -6.68 -1.29
CA THR A 205 11.63 -7.33 -2.04
C THR A 205 11.52 -8.80 -1.66
N PHE A 206 12.64 -9.49 -1.46
CA PHE A 206 12.63 -10.91 -1.13
C PHE A 206 11.93 -11.16 0.20
N VAL A 207 12.29 -10.38 1.23
CA VAL A 207 11.64 -10.46 2.54
C VAL A 207 10.15 -10.10 2.45
N TYR A 208 9.82 -9.05 1.71
CA TYR A 208 8.43 -8.64 1.49
C TYR A 208 7.60 -9.72 0.79
N THR A 209 8.17 -10.33 -0.24
CA THR A 209 7.53 -11.41 -1.01
C THR A 209 7.29 -12.64 -0.13
N ILE A 210 8.21 -13.03 0.75
CA ILE A 210 7.99 -14.15 1.68
C ILE A 210 6.74 -13.91 2.54
N ILE A 211 6.65 -12.72 3.14
CA ILE A 211 5.52 -12.32 3.99
C ILE A 211 4.24 -12.35 3.16
N LEU A 212 4.20 -11.56 2.08
CA LEU A 212 2.97 -11.34 1.32
C LEU A 212 2.47 -12.59 0.60
N TYR A 213 3.38 -13.34 -0.04
CA TYR A 213 3.03 -14.56 -0.78
C TYR A 213 2.45 -15.64 0.13
N SER A 214 2.96 -15.75 1.36
CA SER A 214 2.43 -16.70 2.34
C SER A 214 1.00 -16.35 2.78
N MET A 215 0.66 -15.05 2.82
CA MET A 215 -0.64 -14.56 3.30
C MET A 215 -1.73 -14.56 2.23
N ILE A 216 -1.40 -14.26 0.96
CA ILE A 216 -2.39 -14.22 -0.13
C ILE A 216 -3.02 -15.60 -0.42
N GLY A 217 -2.39 -16.69 0.05
CA GLY A 217 -2.93 -18.04 -0.13
C GLY A 217 -2.65 -18.64 -1.51
N PHE A 218 -1.64 -18.11 -2.22
CA PHE A 218 -1.18 -18.70 -3.47
C PHE A 218 -0.63 -20.13 -3.27
N GLN A 219 -0.70 -20.93 -4.33
CA GLN A 219 -0.12 -22.27 -4.34
C GLN A 219 1.39 -22.18 -4.11
N LEU A 220 1.90 -22.88 -3.09
CA LEU A 220 3.31 -22.88 -2.69
C LEU A 220 4.18 -23.64 -3.70
N THR A 221 4.32 -23.08 -4.90
CA THR A 221 5.16 -23.63 -5.98
C THR A 221 6.30 -22.65 -6.24
N ALA A 222 7.54 -23.15 -6.27
CA ALA A 222 8.73 -22.33 -6.46
C ALA A 222 8.66 -21.45 -7.72
N ALA A 223 8.14 -21.98 -8.83
CA ALA A 223 7.97 -21.23 -10.07
C ALA A 223 7.06 -20.01 -9.89
N LYS A 224 5.90 -20.18 -9.24
CA LYS A 224 4.93 -19.08 -9.00
C LYS A 224 5.48 -18.06 -8.01
N PHE A 225 6.21 -18.52 -7.00
CA PHE A 225 6.92 -17.64 -6.07
C PHE A 225 7.98 -16.78 -6.79
N LEU A 226 8.80 -17.39 -7.66
CA LEU A 226 9.82 -16.67 -8.42
C LEU A 226 9.23 -15.66 -9.40
N TRP A 227 8.14 -16.01 -10.09
CA TRP A 227 7.40 -15.05 -10.92
C TRP A 227 6.87 -13.89 -10.10
N PHE A 228 6.23 -14.18 -8.97
CA PHE A 228 5.71 -13.13 -8.09
C PHE A 228 6.83 -12.22 -7.55
N TYR A 229 7.96 -12.81 -7.10
CA TYR A 229 9.14 -12.06 -6.69
C TYR A 229 9.69 -11.19 -7.82
N TYR A 230 9.80 -11.72 -9.04
CA TYR A 230 10.27 -10.98 -10.20
C TYR A 230 9.39 -9.76 -10.51
N TYR A 231 8.07 -9.93 -10.56
CA TYR A 231 7.14 -8.82 -10.78
C TYR A 231 7.25 -7.77 -9.67
N MET A 232 7.27 -8.19 -8.41
CA MET A 232 7.43 -7.28 -7.27
C MET A 232 8.76 -6.52 -7.32
N LEU A 233 9.85 -7.21 -7.70
CA LEU A 233 11.18 -6.64 -7.81
C LEU A 233 11.24 -5.57 -8.88
N LEU A 234 10.70 -5.86 -10.07
CA LEU A 234 10.64 -4.89 -11.15
C LEU A 234 9.82 -3.65 -10.77
N CYS A 235 8.68 -3.84 -10.11
CA CYS A 235 7.88 -2.72 -9.61
C CYS A 235 8.67 -1.86 -8.62
N PHE A 236 9.33 -2.46 -7.63
CA PHE A 236 10.07 -1.70 -6.63
C PHE A 236 11.30 -1.00 -7.21
N ILE A 237 12.03 -1.66 -8.12
CA ILE A 237 13.13 -1.01 -8.86
C ILE A 237 12.59 0.18 -9.66
N TYR A 238 11.49 0.01 -10.40
CA TYR A 238 10.88 1.09 -11.17
C TYR A 238 10.54 2.30 -10.31
N PHE A 239 9.85 2.10 -9.17
CA PHE A 239 9.51 3.21 -8.27
C PHE A 239 10.75 3.86 -7.64
N THR A 240 11.78 3.07 -7.31
CA THR A 240 13.02 3.59 -6.72
C THR A 240 13.80 4.45 -7.72
N MET A 241 13.98 3.95 -8.94
CA MET A 241 14.65 4.69 -10.02
C MET A 241 13.87 5.96 -10.40
N TYR A 242 12.54 5.89 -10.43
CA TYR A 242 11.70 7.06 -10.65
C TYR A 242 11.89 8.12 -9.55
N GLY A 243 11.90 7.71 -8.28
CA GLY A 243 12.16 8.61 -7.15
C GLY A 243 13.53 9.30 -7.26
N MET A 244 14.59 8.52 -7.55
CA MET A 244 15.94 9.07 -7.76
C MET A 244 16.00 10.05 -8.94
N MET A 245 15.33 9.72 -10.06
CA MET A 245 15.27 10.59 -11.23
C MET A 245 14.63 11.95 -10.87
N VAL A 246 13.51 11.95 -10.13
CA VAL A 246 12.84 13.20 -9.72
C VAL A 246 13.71 14.02 -8.77
N VAL A 247 14.42 13.39 -7.83
CA VAL A 247 15.37 14.08 -6.95
C VAL A 247 16.53 14.68 -7.74
N ALA A 248 17.08 13.96 -8.72
CA ALA A 248 18.16 14.45 -9.57
C ALA A 248 17.74 15.62 -10.48
N LEU A 249 16.47 15.66 -10.90
CA LEU A 249 15.92 16.72 -11.76
C LEU A 249 15.48 17.96 -11.00
N THR A 250 15.47 17.94 -9.66
CA THR A 250 14.93 19.04 -8.84
C THR A 250 16.00 19.67 -7.96
N PRO A 251 15.92 20.99 -7.71
CA PRO A 251 16.94 21.70 -6.95
C PRO A 251 16.88 21.44 -5.43
N SER A 252 15.82 20.79 -4.95
CA SER A 252 15.66 20.43 -3.54
C SER A 252 14.79 19.18 -3.37
N VAL A 253 15.07 18.42 -2.31
CA VAL A 253 14.31 17.21 -1.94
C VAL A 253 12.85 17.54 -1.63
N GLN A 254 12.56 18.73 -1.10
CA GLN A 254 11.19 19.18 -0.81
C GLN A 254 10.39 19.38 -2.09
N VAL A 255 10.98 20.02 -3.09
CA VAL A 255 10.36 20.17 -4.42
C VAL A 255 10.20 18.80 -5.08
N ALA A 256 11.20 17.92 -4.97
CA ALA A 256 11.12 16.54 -5.45
C ALA A 256 9.90 15.81 -4.88
N ALA A 257 9.67 15.91 -3.57
CA ALA A 257 8.55 15.26 -2.89
C ALA A 257 7.19 15.78 -3.38
N ILE A 258 7.05 17.09 -3.59
CA ILE A 258 5.82 17.69 -4.13
C ILE A 258 5.57 17.21 -5.57
N VAL A 259 6.60 17.26 -6.41
CA VAL A 259 6.52 16.81 -7.81
C VAL A 259 6.16 15.34 -7.89
N MET A 260 6.83 14.49 -7.08
CA MET A 260 6.55 13.06 -7.01
C MET A 260 5.12 12.78 -6.55
N ALA A 261 4.64 13.45 -5.50
CA ALA A 261 3.27 13.28 -5.01
C ALA A 261 2.23 13.66 -6.07
N PHE A 262 2.46 14.73 -6.83
CA PHE A 262 1.59 15.14 -7.93
C PHE A 262 1.52 14.08 -9.03
N PHE A 263 2.67 13.63 -9.55
CA PHE A 263 2.70 12.67 -10.65
C PHE A 263 2.22 11.28 -10.24
N LEU A 264 2.53 10.80 -9.04
CA LEU A 264 1.98 9.55 -8.51
C LEU A 264 0.46 9.61 -8.40
N SER A 265 -0.09 10.72 -7.91
CA SER A 265 -1.54 10.93 -7.83
C SER A 265 -2.17 10.99 -9.22
N PHE A 266 -1.51 11.67 -10.16
CA PHE A 266 -1.94 11.76 -11.56
C PHE A 266 -1.95 10.38 -12.24
N TRP A 267 -0.90 9.57 -12.10
CA TRP A 267 -0.88 8.22 -12.66
C TRP A 267 -1.93 7.31 -12.03
N ASN A 268 -2.11 7.37 -10.71
CA ASN A 268 -3.17 6.62 -10.03
C ASN A 268 -4.57 7.05 -10.48
N LEU A 269 -4.75 8.32 -10.86
CA LEU A 269 -6.00 8.83 -11.40
C LEU A 269 -6.34 8.19 -12.75
N PHE A 270 -5.34 8.06 -13.63
CA PHE A 270 -5.50 7.56 -15.00
C PHE A 270 -5.16 6.06 -15.18
N SER A 271 -4.74 5.35 -14.13
CA SER A 271 -4.42 3.92 -14.17
C SER A 271 -5.64 3.01 -14.38
N GLY A 272 -6.85 3.58 -14.40
CA GLY A 272 -8.10 2.85 -14.59
C GLY A 272 -8.74 2.35 -13.30
N PHE A 273 -8.11 2.58 -12.13
CA PHE A 273 -8.66 2.24 -10.82
C PHE A 273 -9.58 3.33 -10.27
N LEU A 274 -9.11 4.59 -10.25
CA LEU A 274 -9.90 5.73 -9.72
C LEU A 274 -10.89 6.29 -10.75
N ILE A 275 -10.46 6.41 -12.02
CA ILE A 275 -11.35 6.72 -13.15
C ILE A 275 -11.46 5.44 -13.98
N PRO A 276 -12.57 4.69 -13.85
CA PRO A 276 -12.84 3.55 -14.71
C PRO A 276 -12.78 3.99 -16.18
N ARG A 277 -12.25 3.13 -17.05
CA ARG A 277 -12.20 3.45 -18.48
C ARG A 277 -13.63 3.62 -18.99
N PRO A 278 -13.92 4.64 -19.82
CA PRO A 278 -15.26 4.84 -20.32
C PRO A 278 -15.69 3.64 -21.19
N THR A 279 -16.55 2.80 -20.63
CA THR A 279 -17.32 1.77 -21.35
C THR A 279 -18.62 2.36 -21.89
N THR A 280 -18.59 3.62 -22.33
CA THR A 280 -19.77 4.43 -22.66
C THR A 280 -20.68 3.77 -23.67
N LEU A 281 -20.12 3.14 -24.71
CA LEU A 281 -20.91 2.39 -25.68
C LEU A 281 -21.66 1.23 -25.01
N MET A 282 -20.96 0.45 -24.19
CA MET A 282 -21.56 -0.73 -23.55
C MET A 282 -22.58 -0.35 -22.48
N ASP A 283 -22.33 0.71 -21.71
CA ASP A 283 -23.28 1.24 -20.72
C ASP A 283 -24.56 1.79 -21.40
N VAL A 284 -24.42 2.42 -22.57
CA VAL A 284 -25.55 2.90 -23.38
C VAL A 284 -26.31 1.72 -24.00
N LEU A 285 -25.61 0.71 -24.52
CA LEU A 285 -26.23 -0.51 -25.03
C LEU A 285 -26.94 -1.29 -23.92
N ALA A 286 -26.36 -1.38 -22.73
CA ALA A 286 -26.95 -2.00 -21.55
C ALA A 286 -28.08 -1.15 -20.93
N GLY A 287 -28.22 0.12 -21.31
CA GLY A 287 -29.24 1.04 -20.79
C GLY A 287 -29.00 1.47 -19.34
N ARG A 288 -27.74 1.45 -18.88
CA ARG A 288 -27.34 1.82 -17.50
C ARG A 288 -26.75 3.22 -17.42
N LYS A 289 -26.59 3.92 -18.54
CA LYS A 289 -26.08 5.29 -18.58
C LYS A 289 -27.16 6.26 -18.07
N THR A 290 -26.94 6.85 -16.90
CA THR A 290 -27.87 7.76 -16.21
C THR A 290 -27.65 9.25 -16.50
N GLY A 291 -26.66 9.62 -17.33
CA GLY A 291 -26.34 11.01 -17.66
C GLY A 291 -25.63 11.18 -19.01
N GLY A 292 -25.64 12.41 -19.52
CA GLY A 292 -25.20 12.76 -20.88
C GLY A 292 -26.35 12.78 -21.89
N TYR A 293 -26.05 13.09 -23.15
CA TYR A 293 -27.03 13.08 -24.24
C TYR A 293 -26.94 11.77 -25.01
N ILE A 294 -28.06 11.05 -25.12
CA ILE A 294 -28.20 9.85 -25.96
C ILE A 294 -29.13 10.25 -27.11
N GLU A 295 -28.56 10.53 -28.28
CA GLU A 295 -29.29 10.90 -29.48
C GLU A 295 -29.08 9.87 -30.59
N GLY A 296 -30.06 9.71 -31.48
CA GLY A 296 -30.02 8.77 -32.60
C GLY A 296 -30.74 7.44 -32.35
N SER A 297 -30.74 6.57 -33.36
CA SER A 297 -31.31 5.21 -33.29
C SER A 297 -30.22 4.18 -33.04
N ILE A 298 -30.44 3.28 -32.09
CA ILE A 298 -29.50 2.19 -31.78
C ILE A 298 -29.99 0.92 -32.46
N SER A 299 -29.19 0.38 -33.38
CA SER A 299 -29.42 -0.93 -34.00
C SER A 299 -28.28 -1.90 -33.68
N ILE A 300 -28.61 -3.18 -33.50
CA ILE A 300 -27.66 -4.26 -33.24
C ILE A 300 -27.80 -5.25 -34.39
N SER A 301 -26.72 -5.46 -35.14
CA SER A 301 -26.70 -6.34 -36.31
C SER A 301 -27.79 -6.00 -37.35
N GLY A 302 -28.11 -4.71 -37.51
CA GLY A 302 -29.13 -4.23 -38.46
C GLY A 302 -30.57 -4.18 -37.91
N PHE A 303 -30.82 -4.68 -36.69
CA PHE A 303 -32.16 -4.67 -36.07
C PHE A 303 -32.26 -3.58 -34.99
N PRO A 304 -33.41 -2.89 -34.86
CA PRO A 304 -33.59 -1.88 -33.81
C PRO A 304 -33.50 -2.51 -32.42
N LYS A 305 -32.72 -1.88 -31.52
CA LYS A 305 -32.48 -2.39 -30.17
C LYS A 305 -33.73 -2.26 -29.30
N ASN A 306 -34.28 -3.38 -28.86
CA ASN A 306 -35.30 -3.42 -27.80
C ASN A 306 -34.63 -3.62 -26.43
N GLN A 307 -34.73 -2.61 -25.55
CA GLN A 307 -34.08 -2.64 -24.24
C GLN A 307 -34.49 -3.83 -23.36
N ALA A 308 -35.78 -4.18 -23.34
CA ALA A 308 -36.30 -5.23 -22.47
C ALA A 308 -35.79 -6.62 -22.86
N THR A 309 -35.68 -6.88 -24.17
CA THR A 309 -35.14 -8.15 -24.69
C THR A 309 -33.63 -8.16 -24.58
N PHE A 310 -32.95 -7.07 -24.95
CA PHE A 310 -31.49 -6.98 -24.96
C PHE A 310 -30.89 -7.17 -23.56
N ALA A 311 -31.48 -6.58 -22.52
CA ALA A 311 -31.02 -6.74 -21.14
C ALA A 311 -31.16 -8.18 -20.60
N ARG A 312 -32.01 -9.01 -21.20
CA ARG A 312 -32.20 -10.42 -20.82
C ARG A 312 -31.24 -11.38 -21.51
N ILE A 313 -30.85 -11.07 -22.74
CA ILE A 313 -29.97 -11.92 -23.57
C ILE A 313 -28.50 -11.49 -23.54
N SER A 314 -28.19 -10.29 -23.03
CA SER A 314 -26.82 -9.80 -22.88
C SER A 314 -26.38 -9.80 -21.41
N GLY A 315 -25.14 -10.22 -21.18
CA GLY A 315 -24.47 -10.11 -19.89
C GLY A 315 -23.34 -9.08 -19.97
N TYR A 316 -23.38 -8.06 -19.12
CA TYR A 316 -22.32 -7.08 -18.99
C TYR A 316 -21.92 -6.96 -17.52
N CYS A 317 -20.65 -7.29 -17.24
CA CYS A 317 -20.00 -7.12 -15.95
C CYS A 317 -19.25 -5.79 -15.95
N GLU A 318 -19.48 -4.98 -14.93
CA GLU A 318 -18.83 -3.68 -14.79
C GLU A 318 -17.39 -3.86 -14.29
N GLN A 319 -16.55 -2.87 -14.57
CA GLN A 319 -15.15 -2.88 -14.11
C GLN A 319 -15.04 -2.91 -12.57
N ASN A 320 -16.05 -2.38 -11.87
CA ASN A 320 -16.16 -2.36 -10.41
C ASN A 320 -17.36 -3.19 -9.92
N ASP A 321 -17.52 -4.42 -10.43
CA ASP A 321 -18.60 -5.31 -9.98
C ASP A 321 -18.24 -5.96 -8.62
N ILE A 322 -18.86 -5.47 -7.54
CA ILE A 322 -18.60 -5.96 -6.18
C ILE A 322 -19.50 -7.16 -5.92
N HIS A 323 -18.94 -8.36 -6.03
CA HIS A 323 -19.58 -9.57 -5.54
C HIS A 323 -19.53 -9.59 -4.00
N SER A 324 -20.60 -10.05 -3.36
CA SER A 324 -20.60 -10.23 -1.91
C SER A 324 -19.54 -11.29 -1.55
N PRO A 325 -18.56 -10.97 -0.66
CA PRO A 325 -17.46 -11.88 -0.34
C PRO A 325 -17.91 -13.13 0.40
N TYR A 326 -19.16 -13.17 0.86
CA TYR A 326 -19.75 -14.28 1.62
C TYR A 326 -20.56 -15.24 0.74
N VAL A 327 -20.65 -14.99 -0.57
CA VAL A 327 -21.44 -15.80 -1.50
C VAL A 327 -20.50 -16.64 -2.35
N THR A 328 -20.74 -17.94 -2.41
CA THR A 328 -19.93 -18.83 -3.25
C THR A 328 -20.12 -18.53 -4.73
N VAL A 329 -19.17 -18.95 -5.56
CA VAL A 329 -19.30 -18.85 -7.04
C VAL A 329 -20.61 -19.53 -7.49
N TYR A 330 -20.92 -20.70 -6.93
CA TYR A 330 -22.16 -21.42 -7.25
C TYR A 330 -23.43 -20.64 -6.91
N GLU A 331 -23.49 -20.05 -5.72
CA GLU A 331 -24.64 -19.26 -5.27
C GLU A 331 -24.78 -17.96 -6.08
N SER A 332 -23.67 -17.32 -6.44
CA SER A 332 -23.66 -16.12 -7.28
C SER A 332 -24.22 -16.42 -8.67
N LEU A 333 -23.82 -17.55 -9.26
CA LEU A 333 -24.32 -18.01 -10.55
C LEU A 333 -25.80 -18.40 -10.49
N LEU A 334 -26.23 -19.08 -9.41
CA LEU A 334 -27.62 -19.47 -9.22
C LEU A 334 -28.51 -18.23 -9.05
N TYR A 335 -28.05 -17.25 -8.26
CA TYR A 335 -28.74 -15.98 -8.05
C TYR A 335 -28.88 -15.19 -9.36
N SER A 336 -27.80 -15.06 -10.13
CA SER A 336 -27.81 -14.42 -11.45
C SER A 336 -28.77 -15.13 -12.42
N ALA A 337 -28.79 -16.47 -12.43
CA ALA A 337 -29.71 -17.26 -13.25
C ALA A 337 -31.18 -17.08 -12.81
N TRP A 338 -31.46 -16.97 -11.51
CA TRP A 338 -32.81 -16.72 -10.99
C TRP A 338 -33.36 -15.35 -11.43
N LEU A 339 -32.51 -14.32 -11.49
CA LEU A 339 -32.92 -12.99 -11.93
C LEU A 339 -33.16 -12.89 -13.43
N ARG A 340 -32.46 -13.70 -14.24
CA ARG A 340 -32.52 -13.62 -15.71
C ARG A 340 -33.53 -14.57 -16.36
N LEU A 341 -33.89 -15.68 -15.71
CA LEU A 341 -34.78 -16.71 -16.27
C LEU A 341 -36.24 -16.54 -15.81
N SER A 342 -37.21 -16.79 -16.71
CA SER A 342 -38.66 -16.76 -16.38
C SER A 342 -39.02 -17.74 -15.27
N SER A 343 -40.02 -17.41 -14.45
CA SER A 343 -40.62 -18.26 -13.41
C SER A 343 -41.02 -19.65 -13.92
N ASP A 344 -41.29 -19.77 -15.21
CA ASP A 344 -41.77 -21.00 -15.85
C ASP A 344 -40.66 -22.04 -16.08
N VAL A 345 -39.39 -21.63 -15.95
CA VAL A 345 -38.24 -22.52 -16.11
C VAL A 345 -38.08 -23.38 -14.86
N LYS A 346 -38.18 -24.71 -15.02
CA LYS A 346 -38.08 -25.69 -13.93
C LYS A 346 -36.77 -25.53 -13.14
N PRO A 347 -36.79 -25.69 -11.80
CA PRO A 347 -35.61 -25.52 -10.94
C PRO A 347 -34.43 -26.42 -11.30
N SER A 348 -34.71 -27.64 -11.79
CA SER A 348 -33.69 -28.59 -12.27
C SER A 348 -32.96 -28.07 -13.51
N SER A 349 -33.68 -27.46 -14.46
CA SER A 349 -33.10 -26.86 -15.66
C SER A 349 -32.29 -25.60 -15.35
N ARG A 350 -32.72 -24.78 -14.36
CA ARG A 350 -31.96 -23.59 -13.91
C ARG A 350 -30.57 -23.93 -13.36
N LYS A 351 -30.44 -25.04 -12.62
CA LYS A 351 -29.16 -25.50 -12.08
C LYS A 351 -28.16 -25.92 -13.18
N VAL A 352 -28.66 -26.45 -14.30
CA VAL A 352 -27.84 -26.89 -15.44
C VAL A 352 -27.43 -25.73 -16.35
N SER A 353 -28.23 -24.67 -16.46
CA SER A 353 -27.92 -23.49 -17.29
C SER A 353 -26.93 -22.50 -16.64
N SER A 354 -26.74 -22.54 -15.32
CA SER A 354 -25.82 -21.63 -14.59
C SER A 354 -24.37 -21.64 -15.09
N PRO A 355 -23.72 -22.78 -15.39
CA PRO A 355 -22.34 -22.80 -15.90
C PRO A 355 -22.22 -22.35 -17.37
N VAL A 356 -23.26 -22.59 -18.19
CA VAL A 356 -23.25 -22.28 -19.64
C VAL A 356 -23.29 -20.77 -19.88
N ILE A 357 -23.99 -20.01 -19.02
CA ILE A 357 -24.04 -18.54 -19.07
C ILE A 357 -22.65 -17.91 -18.78
N VAL A 358 -21.73 -18.65 -18.14
CA VAL A 358 -20.37 -18.17 -17.80
C VAL A 358 -19.35 -18.47 -18.88
N LEU A 359 -19.50 -19.57 -19.62
CA LEU A 359 -18.54 -19.95 -20.67
C LEU A 359 -18.55 -18.97 -21.85
N ASP A 360 -19.69 -18.36 -22.15
CA ASP A 360 -19.78 -17.31 -23.19
C ASP A 360 -19.13 -15.98 -22.76
N LEU A 361 -18.85 -15.77 -21.46
CA LEU A 361 -18.12 -14.59 -20.97
C LEU A 361 -16.60 -14.73 -21.12
N TYR A 362 -16.06 -15.95 -21.21
CA TYR A 362 -14.61 -16.18 -21.28
C TYR A 362 -14.07 -16.07 -22.72
N TYR A 363 -14.90 -16.32 -23.74
CA TYR A 363 -14.49 -16.29 -25.15
C TYR A 363 -14.60 -14.91 -25.83
N ALA A 364 -15.05 -13.88 -25.11
CA ALA A 364 -15.14 -12.51 -25.65
C ALA A 364 -13.92 -11.63 -25.30
N TYR A 365 -12.88 -12.18 -24.67
CA TYR A 365 -11.72 -11.42 -24.15
C TYR A 365 -10.34 -11.99 -24.55
N ILE A 366 -10.29 -12.79 -25.61
CA ILE A 366 -9.08 -13.03 -26.44
C ILE A 366 -9.43 -12.55 -27.85
#